data_AF-A0A8S9TUI8-F1
#
_entry.id   AF-A0A8S9TUI8-F1
#
_cell.length_a   1.000
_cell.length_b   1.000
_cell.length_c   1.000
_cell.angle_alpha   90.00
_cell.angle_beta   90.00
_cell.angle_gamma   90.00
#
_symmetry.space_group_name_H-M   'P 1'
#
loop_
_entity.id
_entity.type
_entity.pdbx_description
1 polymer ?
#
loop_
_entity_poly.entity_id
_entity_poly.type
_entity_poly.pdbx_seq_one_letter_code
_entity_poly.pdbx_strand_id
1 'polypeptide(L)'
;SDGHKSALFVAMFEVQIVQQRRAGSGLQALRRRFSMVVSDQCLTITAKSSSSSPSTEAVLSILHNDIKTVRVRGRLLRVVRDGGDALTVRLRDKIKTLRAAETMLETWGIDPLVEDSEMSTAEPEAIGMEGLVKYYVNDPNFRQLVHEIHDHIDSVVASETLSYEATMHANGDEL
;
A
#
# COMPACT_ATOMS: atom_id res chain seq x y z
N SER A 1 -40.85 -23.28 19.96
CA SER A 1 -40.70 -22.71 18.62
C SER A 1 -39.78 -21.51 18.70
N ASP A 2 -38.48 -21.75 18.58
CA ASP A 2 -37.48 -20.70 18.62
C ASP A 2 -37.50 -19.91 17.32
N GLY A 3 -38.05 -18.71 17.40
CA GLY A 3 -37.92 -17.69 16.38
C GLY A 3 -36.53 -17.08 16.45
N HIS A 4 -35.51 -17.78 15.95
CA HIS A 4 -34.28 -17.13 15.53
C HIS A 4 -34.59 -16.29 14.29
N LYS A 5 -35.01 -15.04 14.53
CA LYS A 5 -34.86 -13.98 13.54
C LYS A 5 -33.36 -13.84 13.29
N SER A 6 -32.85 -14.50 12.26
CA SER A 6 -31.54 -14.22 11.69
C SER A 6 -31.57 -12.77 11.21
N ALA A 7 -31.20 -11.83 12.08
CA ALA A 7 -30.88 -10.49 11.67
C ALA A 7 -29.70 -10.64 10.71
N LEU A 8 -29.96 -10.48 9.41
CA LEU A 8 -28.94 -10.39 8.37
C LEU A 8 -27.93 -9.33 8.81
N PHE A 9 -26.79 -9.77 9.35
CA PHE A 9 -25.75 -8.89 9.82
C PHE A 9 -24.97 -8.41 8.59
N VAL A 10 -25.46 -7.34 7.97
CA VAL A 10 -24.84 -6.74 6.80
C VAL A 10 -23.83 -5.71 7.27
N ALA A 11 -22.55 -6.09 7.34
CA ALA A 11 -21.49 -5.14 7.66
C ALA A 11 -21.02 -4.45 6.39
N MET A 12 -21.10 -3.11 6.37
CA MET A 12 -20.70 -2.27 5.24
C MET A 12 -19.48 -1.42 5.60
N PHE A 13 -18.48 -1.41 4.72
CA PHE A 13 -17.21 -0.72 4.89
C PHE A 13 -16.91 0.16 3.67
N GLU A 14 -16.47 1.40 3.88
CA GLU A 14 -15.91 2.21 2.79
C GLU A 14 -14.47 1.75 2.51
N VAL A 15 -14.17 1.47 1.25
CA VAL A 15 -12.89 0.90 0.82
C VAL A 15 -12.35 1.57 -0.45
N GLN A 16 -11.05 1.45 -0.64
CA GLN A 16 -10.38 1.69 -1.92
C GLN A 16 -9.87 0.36 -2.46
N ILE A 17 -10.23 0.01 -3.70
CA ILE A 17 -9.62 -1.14 -4.36
C ILE A 17 -8.18 -0.79 -4.70
N VAL A 18 -7.28 -1.74 -4.46
CA VAL A 18 -5.85 -1.56 -4.67
C VAL A 18 -5.36 -2.60 -5.67
N GLN A 19 -4.61 -2.15 -6.67
CA GLN A 19 -3.96 -3.00 -7.66
C GLN A 19 -2.45 -2.91 -7.57
N GLN A 20 -1.75 -3.95 -8.00
CA GLN A 20 -0.30 -3.90 -8.19
C GLN A 20 0.03 -2.94 -9.35
N ARG A 21 1.08 -2.14 -9.20
CA ARG A 21 1.55 -1.27 -10.28
C ARG A 21 2.06 -2.14 -11.44
N ARG A 22 1.73 -1.74 -12.68
CA ARG A 22 2.22 -2.42 -13.90
C ARG A 22 3.72 -2.25 -14.12
N ALA A 23 4.29 -1.15 -13.62
CA ALA A 23 5.73 -0.87 -13.66
C ALA A 23 6.21 -0.55 -12.24
N GLY A 24 7.11 -1.38 -11.72
CA GLY A 24 7.73 -1.23 -10.40
C GLY A 24 7.07 -2.05 -9.28
N SER A 25 7.70 -2.02 -8.09
CA SER A 25 7.17 -2.61 -6.87
C SER A 25 6.14 -1.66 -6.23
N GLY A 26 5.05 -2.21 -5.70
CA GLY A 26 4.10 -1.46 -4.88
C GLY A 26 2.66 -1.46 -5.40
N LEU A 27 1.81 -0.85 -4.56
CA LEU A 27 0.37 -0.87 -4.68
C LEU A 27 -0.18 0.51 -5.10
N GLN A 28 -1.21 0.53 -5.94
CA GLN A 28 -1.92 1.73 -6.36
C GLN A 28 -3.39 1.60 -6.04
N ALA A 29 -3.91 2.52 -5.23
CA ALA A 29 -5.35 2.62 -4.98
C ALA A 29 -6.06 3.24 -6.18
N LEU A 30 -7.20 2.66 -6.56
CA LEU A 30 -8.10 3.27 -7.53
C LEU A 30 -8.66 4.58 -6.95
N ARG A 31 -8.80 5.61 -7.80
CA ARG A 31 -9.28 6.94 -7.39
C ARG A 31 -10.76 6.96 -6.97
N ARG A 32 -11.53 5.93 -7.35
CA ARG A 32 -12.96 5.82 -7.05
C ARG A 32 -13.16 5.24 -5.64
N ARG A 33 -14.23 5.69 -4.97
CA ARG A 33 -14.67 5.15 -3.68
C ARG A 33 -15.59 3.96 -3.90
N PHE A 34 -15.38 2.92 -3.12
CA PHE A 34 -16.18 1.71 -3.14
C PHE A 34 -16.73 1.45 -1.74
N SER A 35 -17.81 0.67 -1.69
CA SER A 35 -18.27 0.03 -0.48
C SER A 35 -18.10 -1.47 -0.59
N MET A 36 -17.66 -2.07 0.50
CA MET A 36 -17.57 -3.52 0.67
C MET A 36 -18.63 -3.96 1.66
N VAL A 37 -19.38 -4.99 1.30
CA VAL A 37 -20.43 -5.58 2.12
C VAL A 37 -20.10 -7.05 2.34
N VAL A 38 -20.05 -7.46 3.61
CA VAL A 38 -19.97 -8.87 4.02
C VAL A 38 -21.39 -9.31 4.35
N SER A 39 -21.95 -10.25 3.59
CA SER A 39 -23.24 -10.89 3.88
C SER A 39 -23.05 -12.36 4.24
N ASP A 40 -24.14 -13.06 4.56
CA ASP A 40 -24.16 -14.50 4.80
C ASP A 40 -23.54 -15.33 3.66
N GLN A 41 -23.72 -14.92 2.41
CA GLN A 41 -23.33 -15.71 1.25
C GLN A 41 -22.12 -15.18 0.50
N CYS A 42 -21.88 -13.87 0.53
CA CYS A 42 -20.88 -13.26 -0.34
C CYS A 42 -20.25 -11.98 0.21
N LEU A 43 -19.05 -11.71 -0.30
CA LEU A 43 -18.40 -10.41 -0.26
C LEU A 43 -18.80 -9.62 -1.51
N THR A 44 -19.51 -8.51 -1.34
CA THR A 44 -19.91 -7.65 -2.46
C THR A 44 -19.17 -6.32 -2.43
N ILE A 45 -18.62 -5.90 -3.57
CA ILE A 45 -18.07 -4.56 -3.78
C ILE A 45 -18.99 -3.76 -4.68
N THR A 46 -19.44 -2.60 -4.21
CA THR A 46 -20.25 -1.65 -4.96
C THR A 46 -19.47 -0.36 -5.21
N ALA A 47 -19.60 0.19 -6.40
CA ALA A 47 -19.09 1.53 -6.70
C ALA A 47 -20.15 2.57 -6.30
N LYS A 48 -19.71 3.65 -5.64
CA LYS A 48 -20.61 4.80 -5.46
C LYS A 48 -20.75 5.52 -6.80
N SER A 49 -21.98 5.58 -7.33
CA SER A 49 -22.27 6.37 -8.52
C SER A 49 -22.10 7.87 -8.21
N SER A 50 -21.51 8.61 -9.15
CA SER A 50 -21.35 10.07 -9.07
C SER A 50 -22.53 10.84 -9.65
N SER A 51 -23.52 10.15 -10.22
CA SER A 51 -24.76 10.75 -10.71
C SER A 51 -25.87 10.68 -9.65
N SER A 52 -26.81 11.61 -9.71
CA SER A 52 -27.95 11.81 -8.80
C SER A 52 -28.96 10.64 -8.73
N SER A 53 -28.60 9.45 -9.22
CA SER A 53 -29.44 8.25 -9.19
C SER A 53 -28.78 7.18 -8.29
N PRO A 54 -29.49 6.61 -7.32
CA PRO A 54 -28.94 5.73 -6.29
C PRO A 54 -28.69 4.29 -6.77
N SER A 55 -28.46 4.04 -8.06
CA SER A 55 -28.15 2.69 -8.55
C SER A 55 -26.76 2.26 -8.08
N THR A 56 -26.69 1.61 -6.92
CA THR A 56 -25.52 0.87 -6.45
C THR A 56 -25.41 -0.44 -7.21
N GLU A 57 -24.70 -0.42 -8.33
CA GLU A 57 -24.37 -1.64 -9.04
C GLU A 57 -23.20 -2.36 -8.34
N ALA A 58 -23.36 -3.67 -8.15
CA ALA A 58 -22.28 -4.53 -7.66
C ALA A 58 -21.23 -4.65 -8.77
N VAL A 59 -20.01 -4.21 -8.49
CA VAL A 59 -18.87 -4.29 -9.41
C VAL A 59 -18.15 -5.63 -9.26
N LEU A 60 -18.28 -6.26 -8.09
CA LEU A 60 -17.70 -7.56 -7.79
C LEU A 60 -18.52 -8.26 -6.72
N SER A 61 -18.71 -9.56 -6.86
CA SER A 61 -19.25 -10.42 -5.81
C SER A 61 -18.41 -11.69 -5.74
N ILE A 62 -17.98 -12.06 -4.53
CA ILE A 62 -17.20 -13.26 -4.25
C ILE A 62 -18.00 -14.11 -3.27
N LEU A 63 -18.37 -15.33 -3.66
CA LEU A 63 -19.04 -16.25 -2.75
C LEU A 63 -18.08 -16.68 -1.65
N HIS A 64 -18.57 -16.82 -0.41
CA HIS A 64 -17.70 -17.20 0.71
C HIS A 64 -17.05 -18.58 0.50
N ASN A 65 -17.75 -19.52 -0.15
CA ASN A 65 -17.22 -20.84 -0.50
C ASN A 65 -16.09 -20.80 -1.52
N ASP A 66 -15.90 -19.68 -2.23
CA ASP A 66 -14.76 -19.48 -3.14
C ASP A 66 -13.56 -18.82 -2.45
N ILE A 67 -13.69 -18.39 -1.19
CA ILE A 67 -12.65 -17.67 -0.46
C ILE A 67 -11.76 -18.68 0.25
N LYS A 68 -10.51 -18.75 -0.20
CA LYS A 68 -9.48 -19.61 0.38
C LYS A 68 -8.89 -19.04 1.66
N THR A 69 -8.53 -17.77 1.63
CA THR A 69 -7.89 -17.09 2.77
C THR A 69 -8.23 -15.62 2.79
N VAL A 70 -8.34 -15.07 4.00
CA VAL A 70 -8.37 -13.63 4.26
C VAL A 70 -7.08 -13.26 4.97
N ARG A 71 -6.43 -12.17 4.56
CA ARG A 71 -5.22 -11.65 5.20
C ARG A 71 -5.40 -10.19 5.58
N VAL A 72 -4.95 -9.82 6.76
CA VAL A 72 -4.96 -8.44 7.26
C VAL A 72 -3.53 -7.97 7.44
N ARG A 73 -3.20 -6.82 6.84
CA ARG A 73 -1.90 -6.13 7.05
C ARG A 73 -2.11 -4.63 7.21
N GLY A 74 -2.08 -4.14 8.44
CA GLY A 74 -2.32 -2.73 8.75
C GLY A 74 -3.70 -2.28 8.24
N ARG A 75 -3.72 -1.43 7.20
CA ARG A 75 -4.97 -0.91 6.58
C ARG A 75 -5.44 -1.72 5.37
N LEU A 76 -4.73 -2.80 5.04
CA LEU A 76 -5.00 -3.61 3.86
C LEU A 76 -5.67 -4.91 4.28
N LEU A 77 -6.75 -5.23 3.58
CA LEU A 77 -7.42 -6.52 3.62
C LEU A 77 -7.23 -7.18 2.24
N ARG A 78 -6.70 -8.39 2.23
CA ARG A 78 -6.52 -9.18 1.02
C ARG A 78 -7.37 -10.45 1.12
N VAL A 79 -8.29 -10.61 0.18
CA VAL A 79 -9.15 -11.78 0.05
C VAL A 79 -8.68 -12.59 -1.15
N VAL A 80 -8.32 -13.85 -0.92
CA VAL A 80 -7.78 -14.75 -1.96
C VAL A 80 -8.82 -15.82 -2.25
N ARG A 81 -9.12 -16.00 -3.54
CA ARG A 81 -10.02 -17.06 -4.01
C ARG A 81 -9.29 -18.38 -4.17
N ASP A 82 -10.01 -19.48 -4.21
CA ASP A 82 -9.43 -20.81 -4.43
C ASP A 82 -8.66 -20.94 -5.76
N GLY A 83 -9.06 -20.17 -6.78
CA GLY A 83 -8.36 -20.06 -8.07
C GLY A 83 -7.05 -19.25 -8.04
N GLY A 84 -6.65 -18.68 -6.90
CA GLY A 84 -5.43 -17.89 -6.74
C GLY A 84 -5.59 -16.38 -6.98
N ASP A 85 -6.69 -15.96 -7.61
CA ASP A 85 -7.04 -14.55 -7.75
C ASP A 85 -7.20 -13.88 -6.38
N ALA A 86 -6.79 -12.62 -6.27
CA ALA A 86 -6.89 -11.89 -5.02
C ALA A 86 -7.44 -10.48 -5.20
N LEU A 87 -8.40 -10.15 -4.35
CA LEU A 87 -8.88 -8.79 -4.15
C LEU A 87 -8.08 -8.16 -3.00
N THR A 88 -7.43 -7.04 -3.26
CA THR A 88 -6.84 -6.23 -2.19
C THR A 88 -7.61 -4.93 -2.05
N VAL A 89 -8.08 -4.65 -0.84
CA VAL A 89 -8.75 -3.41 -0.50
C VAL A 89 -8.01 -2.71 0.62
N ARG A 90 -8.03 -1.38 0.58
CA ARG A 90 -7.56 -0.52 1.65
C ARG A 90 -8.76 0.07 2.38
N LEU A 91 -8.80 -0.11 3.68
CA LEU A 91 -9.76 0.54 4.56
C LEU A 91 -9.16 1.81 5.17
N ARG A 92 -10.01 2.60 5.82
CA ARG A 92 -9.63 3.88 6.44
C ARG A 92 -8.46 3.73 7.42
N ASP A 93 -8.54 2.73 8.28
CA ASP A 93 -7.63 2.48 9.39
C ASP A 93 -7.53 0.98 9.72
N LYS A 94 -6.58 0.62 10.59
CA LYS A 94 -6.33 -0.78 11.01
C LYS A 94 -7.55 -1.36 11.73
N ILE A 95 -8.22 -0.56 12.56
CA ILE A 95 -9.39 -0.99 13.34
C ILE A 95 -10.52 -1.43 12.42
N LYS A 96 -10.81 -0.66 11.37
CA LYS A 96 -11.82 -1.03 10.36
C LYS A 96 -11.43 -2.29 9.60
N THR A 97 -10.15 -2.47 9.31
CA THR A 97 -9.62 -3.66 8.61
C THR A 97 -9.81 -4.92 9.45
N LEU A 98 -9.44 -4.85 10.74
CA LEU A 98 -9.66 -5.93 11.70
C LEU A 98 -11.14 -6.23 11.86
N ARG A 99 -11.98 -5.22 12.07
CA ARG A 99 -13.43 -5.41 12.19
C ARG A 99 -14.04 -6.09 10.96
N ALA A 100 -13.57 -5.76 9.76
CA ALA A 100 -14.03 -6.41 8.54
C ALA A 100 -13.63 -7.90 8.50
N ALA A 101 -12.40 -8.21 8.93
CA ALA A 101 -11.91 -9.59 9.02
C ALA A 101 -12.62 -10.39 10.12
N GLU A 102 -12.86 -9.79 11.30
CA GLU A 102 -13.68 -10.35 12.38
C GLU A 102 -15.09 -10.66 11.88
N THR A 103 -15.70 -9.75 11.10
CA THR A 103 -17.02 -10.05 10.52
C THR A 103 -16.97 -11.25 9.58
N MET A 104 -15.91 -11.40 8.77
CA MET A 104 -15.76 -12.57 7.90
C MET A 104 -15.56 -13.87 8.69
N LEU A 105 -14.83 -13.82 9.79
CA LEU A 105 -14.69 -14.95 10.73
C LEU A 105 -16.04 -15.30 11.37
N GLU A 106 -16.74 -14.32 11.92
CA GLU A 106 -18.05 -14.53 12.57
C GLU A 106 -19.12 -15.03 11.59
N THR A 107 -19.10 -14.54 10.35
CA THR A 107 -20.14 -14.84 9.35
C THR A 107 -19.87 -16.16 8.61
N TRP A 108 -18.60 -16.46 8.29
CA TRP A 108 -18.23 -17.60 7.43
C TRP A 108 -17.31 -18.61 8.08
N GLY A 109 -16.82 -18.35 9.30
CA GLY A 109 -15.80 -19.19 9.94
C GLY A 109 -14.43 -19.10 9.29
N ILE A 110 -14.16 -18.10 8.45
CA ILE A 110 -12.87 -17.92 7.77
C ILE A 110 -11.92 -17.19 8.70
N ASP A 111 -10.94 -17.91 9.25
CA ASP A 111 -9.91 -17.35 10.13
C ASP A 111 -8.95 -16.43 9.37
N PRO A 112 -8.93 -15.12 9.67
CA PRO A 112 -8.04 -14.20 8.99
C PRO A 112 -6.60 -14.37 9.47
N LEU A 113 -5.68 -14.44 8.51
CA LEU A 113 -4.26 -14.34 8.80
C LEU A 113 -3.92 -12.87 9.08
N VAL A 114 -3.95 -12.51 10.36
CA VAL A 114 -3.57 -11.18 10.82
C VAL A 114 -2.05 -11.10 10.89
N GLU A 115 -1.47 -10.36 9.96
CA GLU A 115 -0.09 -9.92 10.09
C GLU A 115 -0.11 -8.81 11.12
N ASP A 116 0.33 -9.14 12.33
CA ASP A 116 0.77 -8.17 13.33
C ASP A 116 1.99 -7.47 12.75
N SER A 117 1.73 -6.55 11.84
CA SER A 117 2.58 -5.39 11.69
C SER A 117 2.44 -4.57 12.99
N GLU A 118 2.98 -5.11 14.09
CA GLU A 118 4.17 -4.48 14.66
C GLU A 118 5.31 -4.57 13.62
N MET A 119 5.10 -3.92 12.47
CA MET A 119 6.03 -2.88 12.17
C MET A 119 5.90 -1.97 13.40
N SER A 120 6.78 -2.22 14.38
CA SER A 120 7.85 -1.25 14.56
C SER A 120 7.85 -0.43 13.28
N THR A 121 7.30 0.78 13.37
CA THR A 121 8.13 1.87 12.92
C THR A 121 9.51 1.46 13.40
N ALA A 122 10.28 0.84 12.49
CA ALA A 122 11.60 1.30 12.35
C ALA A 122 11.37 2.80 12.09
N GLU A 123 11.18 3.59 13.17
CA GLU A 123 12.22 4.50 13.61
C GLU A 123 13.46 3.92 12.96
N PRO A 124 13.84 4.37 11.75
CA PRO A 124 14.95 3.76 11.06
C PRO A 124 16.00 3.68 12.13
N GLU A 125 16.30 2.46 12.62
CA GLU A 125 17.32 2.31 13.65
C GLU A 125 18.46 3.01 12.97
N ALA A 126 18.83 4.19 13.51
CA ALA A 126 19.70 5.08 12.81
C ALA A 126 20.93 4.22 12.60
N ILE A 127 21.11 3.73 11.37
CA ILE A 127 22.14 2.77 11.10
C ILE A 127 23.37 3.63 11.32
N GLY A 128 23.98 3.44 12.50
CA GLY A 128 25.16 4.18 12.88
C GLY A 128 26.17 4.04 11.76
N MET A 129 27.13 4.96 11.71
CA MET A 129 28.16 4.91 10.68
C MET A 129 28.81 3.52 10.60
N GLU A 130 28.94 2.85 11.74
CA GLU A 130 29.43 1.47 11.89
C GLU A 130 28.57 0.45 11.15
N GLY A 131 27.25 0.59 11.22
CA GLY A 131 26.29 -0.26 10.51
C GLY A 131 26.36 -0.05 9.00
N LEU A 132 26.47 1.21 8.53
CA LEU A 132 26.59 1.53 7.11
C LEU A 132 27.90 0.98 6.53
N VAL A 133 29.01 1.11 7.26
CA VAL A 133 30.30 0.51 6.90
C VAL A 133 30.18 -1.01 6.81
N LYS A 134 29.50 -1.64 7.78
CA LYS A 134 29.28 -3.09 7.75
C LYS A 134 28.47 -3.54 6.54
N TYR A 135 27.42 -2.80 6.16
CA TYR A 135 26.64 -3.10 4.96
C TYR A 135 27.48 -2.93 3.68
N TYR A 136 28.24 -1.84 3.57
CA TYR A 136 29.11 -1.58 2.42
C TYR A 136 30.15 -2.69 2.21
N VAL A 137 30.73 -3.20 3.30
CA VAL A 137 31.72 -4.27 3.25
C VAL A 137 31.09 -5.64 2.92
N ASN A 138 29.91 -5.95 3.44
CA ASN A 138 29.37 -7.31 3.37
C ASN A 138 28.31 -7.53 2.27
N ASP A 139 27.66 -6.48 1.77
CA ASP A 139 26.63 -6.58 0.74
C ASP A 139 27.14 -6.02 -0.61
N PRO A 140 27.39 -6.87 -1.62
CA PRO A 140 27.88 -6.41 -2.92
C PRO A 140 26.86 -5.56 -3.69
N ASN A 141 25.56 -5.76 -3.49
CA ASN A 141 24.52 -4.98 -4.15
C ASN A 141 24.46 -3.57 -3.56
N PHE A 142 24.55 -3.47 -2.24
CA PHE A 142 24.61 -2.18 -1.55
C PHE A 142 25.87 -1.40 -1.95
N ARG A 143 27.02 -2.09 -2.05
CA ARG A 143 28.26 -1.49 -2.52
C ARG A 143 28.14 -0.94 -3.94
N GLN A 144 27.51 -1.68 -4.84
CA GLN A 144 27.27 -1.24 -6.22
C GLN A 144 26.40 0.01 -6.26
N LEU A 145 25.31 0.05 -5.49
CA LEU A 145 24.44 1.23 -5.39
C LEU A 145 25.21 2.48 -4.92
N VAL A 146 26.10 2.33 -3.93
CA VAL A 146 26.94 3.43 -3.46
C VAL A 146 27.86 3.94 -4.57
N HIS A 147 28.47 3.05 -5.37
CA HIS A 147 29.27 3.47 -6.52
C HIS A 147 28.45 4.21 -7.57
N GLU A 148 27.25 3.72 -7.90
CA GLU A 148 26.38 4.39 -8.88
C GLU A 148 25.98 5.82 -8.43
N ILE A 149 25.79 6.02 -7.12
CA ILE A 149 25.54 7.36 -6.56
C ILE A 149 26.77 8.25 -6.74
N HIS A 150 27.97 7.75 -6.46
CA HIS A 150 29.22 8.50 -6.65
C HIS A 150 29.44 8.87 -8.13
N ASP A 151 29.28 7.91 -9.05
CA ASP A 151 29.41 8.14 -10.49
C ASP A 151 28.42 9.21 -10.97
N HIS A 152 27.19 9.20 -10.44
CA HIS A 152 26.19 10.21 -10.77
C HIS A 152 26.59 11.60 -10.25
N ILE A 153 27.04 11.70 -9.01
CA ILE A 153 27.51 12.97 -8.42
C ILE A 153 28.69 13.51 -9.24
N ASP A 154 29.68 12.69 -9.54
CA ASP A 154 30.85 13.08 -10.32
C ASP A 154 30.47 13.54 -11.73
N SER A 155 29.50 12.84 -12.35
CA SER A 155 28.95 13.25 -13.64
C SER A 155 28.25 14.61 -13.57
N VAL A 156 27.48 14.88 -12.51
CA VAL A 156 26.77 16.16 -12.33
C VAL A 156 27.77 17.27 -12.07
N VAL A 157 28.73 17.07 -11.17
CA VAL A 157 29.77 18.05 -10.84
C VAL A 157 30.67 18.33 -12.04
N ALA A 158 31.02 17.33 -12.85
CA ALA A 158 31.79 17.52 -14.07
C ALA A 158 30.98 18.26 -15.16
N SER A 159 29.65 18.15 -15.15
CA SER A 159 28.75 18.85 -16.08
C SER A 159 28.45 20.29 -15.67
N GLU A 160 28.60 20.63 -14.38
CA GLU A 160 28.64 22.01 -13.92
C GLU A 160 29.98 22.64 -14.32
N THR A 161 30.03 23.16 -15.55
CA THR A 161 31.06 24.13 -15.94
C THR A 161 31.09 25.26 -14.91
N LEU A 162 32.15 25.29 -14.11
CA LEU A 162 32.56 26.40 -13.26
C LEU A 162 32.51 27.70 -14.09
N SER A 163 31.46 28.50 -13.92
CA SER A 163 31.48 29.91 -14.30
C SER A 163 32.38 30.63 -13.29
N TYR A 164 33.68 30.49 -13.47
CA TYR A 164 34.65 31.33 -12.76
C TYR A 164 34.53 32.72 -13.38
N GLU A 165 33.60 33.54 -12.87
CA GLU A 165 33.68 34.98 -13.10
C GLU A 165 34.96 35.47 -12.44
N ALA A 166 36.04 35.48 -13.23
CA ALA A 166 37.24 36.21 -12.91
C ALA A 166 36.85 37.69 -12.85
N THR A 167 36.59 38.18 -11.65
CA THR A 167 36.49 39.61 -11.37
C THR A 167 37.86 40.20 -11.61
N MET A 168 38.14 40.56 -12.86
CA MET A 168 39.32 41.33 -13.22
C MET A 168 39.19 42.69 -12.53
N HIS A 169 39.97 42.86 -11.46
CA HIS A 169 40.33 44.16 -10.94
C HIS A 169 40.90 45.00 -12.08
N ALA A 170 40.10 45.91 -12.63
CA ALA A 170 40.61 47.03 -13.40
C ALA A 170 41.00 48.15 -12.43
N ASN A 171 42.24 48.07 -11.92
CA ASN A 171 42.98 49.26 -11.52
C ASN A 171 43.56 49.90 -12.79
N GLY A 172 43.52 51.23 -12.86
CA GLY A 172 44.27 52.06 -13.81
C GLY A 172 43.34 52.96 -14.65
N ASP A 173 43.07 54.20 -14.24
CA ASP A 173 43.87 55.44 -14.42
C ASP A 173 43.86 56.03 -15.85
N GLU A 174 43.66 57.36 -15.85
CA GLU A 174 43.88 58.38 -16.91
C GLU A 174 42.85 58.42 -18.07
N LEU A 175 42.24 59.56 -18.44
CA LEU A 175 42.63 60.98 -18.43
C LEU A 175 41.49 61.93 -18.01
#